data_AF-A0A851UQG4-F1
#
_entry.id   AF-A0A851UQG4-F1
#
_cell.length_a   1.000
_cell.length_b   1.000
_cell.length_c   1.000
_cell.angle_alpha   90.00
_cell.angle_beta   90.00
_cell.angle_gamma   90.00
#
_symmetry.space_group_name_H-M   'P 1'
#
loop_
_entity.id
_entity.type
_entity.pdbx_description
1 polymer ?
#
loop_
_entity_poly.entity_id
_entity_poly.type
_entity_poly.pdbx_seq_one_letter_code
_entity_poly.pdbx_strand_id
1 'polypeptide(L)'
;QSTCSLRGCCWSPQSDTRVPWCFFSPNHGYQVQGAQRSTQAGFEATLRRLPAPSLFGSDLQTVLLTGEYQSQNRFRFKITDPKAERFEVPHEHVQPFTGSAASGLNYRVEL
;
A
#
# COMPACT_ATOMS: atom_id res chain seq x y z
N GLN A 1 -2.98 -11.72 -25.05
CA GLN A 1 -4.40 -11.51 -24.69
C GLN A 1 -4.90 -12.45 -23.59
N SER A 2 -4.91 -13.77 -23.78
CA SER A 2 -5.51 -14.74 -22.82
C SER A 2 -5.04 -14.57 -21.38
N THR A 3 -3.74 -14.50 -21.13
CA THR A 3 -3.17 -14.26 -19.79
C THR A 3 -3.60 -12.91 -19.20
N CYS A 4 -3.80 -11.89 -20.03
CA CYS A 4 -4.24 -10.57 -19.58
C CYS A 4 -5.69 -10.62 -19.07
N SER A 5 -6.57 -11.28 -19.83
CA SER A 5 -7.96 -11.48 -19.46
C SER A 5 -8.11 -12.36 -18.21
N LEU A 6 -7.32 -13.43 -18.10
CA LEU A 6 -7.29 -14.28 -16.89
C LEU A 6 -6.86 -13.52 -15.64
N ARG A 7 -5.97 -12.53 -15.78
CA ARG A 7 -5.54 -11.64 -14.70
C ARG A 7 -6.53 -10.50 -14.43
N GLY A 8 -7.62 -10.38 -15.19
CA GLY A 8 -8.59 -9.28 -15.05
C GLY A 8 -8.02 -7.90 -15.43
N CYS A 9 -6.97 -7.86 -16.24
CA CYS A 9 -6.30 -6.64 -16.68
C CYS A 9 -6.90 -6.09 -17.99
N CYS A 10 -6.49 -4.88 -18.36
CA CYS A 10 -6.85 -4.25 -19.63
C CYS A 10 -5.87 -4.66 -20.74
N TRP A 11 -6.40 -5.07 -21.90
CA TRP A 11 -5.61 -5.45 -23.07
C TRP A 11 -5.72 -4.38 -24.16
N SER A 12 -4.59 -3.74 -24.50
CA SER A 12 -4.50 -2.73 -25.55
C SER A 12 -3.15 -2.86 -26.27
N PRO A 13 -3.08 -3.59 -27.39
CA PRO A 13 -1.83 -3.75 -28.14
C PRO A 13 -1.35 -2.40 -28.70
N GLN A 14 -0.05 -2.15 -28.63
CA GLN A 14 0.58 -0.91 -29.06
C GLN A 14 1.66 -1.18 -30.10
N SER A 15 1.89 -0.22 -31.00
CA SER A 15 2.99 -0.29 -31.98
C SER A 15 4.37 -0.16 -31.32
N ASP A 16 4.48 0.70 -30.29
CA ASP A 16 5.68 0.79 -29.47
C ASP A 16 5.70 -0.34 -28.43
N THR A 17 6.71 -1.22 -28.54
CA THR A 17 6.89 -2.38 -27.65
C THR A 17 7.28 -2.01 -26.22
N ARG A 18 7.65 -0.75 -25.95
CA ARG A 18 7.92 -0.24 -24.60
C ARG A 18 6.65 0.10 -23.83
N VAL A 19 5.51 0.23 -24.52
CA VAL A 19 4.22 0.48 -23.87
C VAL A 19 3.58 -0.87 -23.51
N PRO A 20 3.23 -1.12 -22.24
CA PRO A 20 2.64 -2.40 -21.83
C PRO A 20 1.32 -2.68 -22.56
N TRP A 21 1.26 -3.78 -23.31
CA TRP A 21 0.03 -4.21 -23.97
C TRP A 21 -1.04 -4.73 -22.99
N CYS A 22 -0.61 -5.16 -21.81
CA CYS A 22 -1.46 -5.60 -20.72
C CYS A 22 -1.13 -4.79 -19.46
N PHE A 23 -2.10 -4.08 -18.91
CA PHE A 23 -1.91 -3.18 -17.78
C PHE A 23 -3.05 -3.29 -16.77
N PHE A 24 -2.80 -2.88 -15.54
CA PHE A 24 -3.78 -2.99 -14.46
C PHE A 24 -5.03 -2.16 -14.75
N SER A 25 -6.19 -2.76 -14.49
CA SER A 25 -7.46 -2.05 -14.43
C SER A 25 -7.63 -1.33 -13.08
N PRO A 26 -8.51 -0.32 -12.96
CA PRO A 26 -8.88 0.28 -11.68
C PRO A 26 -9.46 -0.70 -10.64
N ASN A 27 -9.91 -1.88 -11.06
CA ASN A 27 -10.48 -2.91 -10.18
C ASN A 27 -9.40 -3.69 -9.39
N HIS A 28 -8.11 -3.45 -9.66
CA HIS A 28 -7.01 -4.03 -8.92
C HIS A 28 -6.55 -3.11 -7.80
N GLY A 29 -6.15 -3.69 -6.67
CA GLY A 29 -5.62 -2.95 -5.52
C GLY A 29 -6.47 -3.15 -4.27
N TYR A 30 -6.46 -2.13 -3.42
CA TYR A 30 -7.14 -2.12 -2.13
C TYR A 30 -7.93 -0.83 -1.97
N GLN A 31 -8.99 -0.88 -1.18
CA GLN A 31 -9.75 0.28 -0.77
C GLN A 31 -9.70 0.43 0.75
N VAL A 32 -9.78 1.66 1.24
CA VAL A 32 -9.89 1.94 2.67
C VAL A 32 -11.20 1.34 3.19
N GLN A 33 -11.09 0.55 4.26
CA GLN A 33 -12.23 -0.06 4.94
C GLN A 33 -12.53 0.74 6.21
N GLY A 34 -13.63 1.51 6.17
CA GLY A 34 -14.05 2.35 7.29
C GLY A 34 -13.29 3.68 7.34
N ALA A 35 -13.12 4.22 8.53
CA ALA A 35 -12.45 5.50 8.75
C ALA A 35 -10.98 5.32 9.15
N GLN A 36 -10.17 6.35 8.89
CA GLN A 36 -8.82 6.46 9.42
C GLN A 36 -8.87 6.58 10.95
N ARG A 37 -7.98 5.86 11.63
CA ARG A 37 -7.77 5.95 13.08
C ARG A 37 -6.54 6.79 13.37
N SER A 38 -6.68 7.88 14.12
CA SER A 38 -5.52 8.66 14.58
C SER A 38 -4.71 7.88 15.61
N THR A 39 -3.39 8.01 15.55
CA THR A 39 -2.43 7.47 16.52
C THR A 39 -1.55 8.59 17.06
N GLN A 40 -0.75 8.31 18.09
CA GLN A 40 0.20 9.28 18.62
C GLN A 40 1.22 9.75 17.57
N ALA A 41 1.69 8.83 16.72
CA ALA A 41 2.69 9.10 15.68
C ALA A 41 2.08 9.57 14.35
N GLY A 42 0.79 9.33 14.11
CA GLY A 42 0.12 9.71 12.88
C GLY A 42 -1.25 9.05 12.74
N PHE A 43 -1.35 8.02 11.90
CA PHE A 43 -2.62 7.36 11.66
C PHE A 43 -2.48 5.89 11.27
N GLU A 44 -3.60 5.19 11.29
CA GLU A 44 -3.77 3.87 10.71
C GLU A 44 -5.04 3.80 9.86
N ALA A 45 -5.00 2.97 8.82
CA ALA A 45 -6.14 2.66 7.99
C ALA A 45 -6.13 1.18 7.60
N THR A 46 -7.25 0.50 7.83
CA THR A 46 -7.45 -0.86 7.33
C THR A 46 -7.73 -0.79 5.84
N LEU A 47 -6.97 -1.54 5.03
CA LEU A 47 -7.20 -1.64 3.60
C LEU A 47 -7.72 -3.03 3.26
N ARG A 48 -8.76 -3.08 2.41
CA ARG A 48 -9.38 -4.33 1.97
C ARG A 48 -9.18 -4.52 0.48
N ARG A 49 -8.74 -5.72 0.10
CA ARG A 49 -8.45 -6.05 -1.30
C ARG A 49 -9.71 -5.95 -2.13
N LEU A 50 -9.61 -5.34 -3.30
CA LEU A 50 -10.66 -5.34 -4.30
C LEU A 50 -10.81 -6.75 -4.90
N PRO A 51 -12.03 -7.14 -5.33
CA PRO A 51 -12.27 -8.45 -5.92
C PRO A 51 -11.68 -8.53 -7.34
N ALA A 52 -10.38 -8.78 -7.43
CA ALA A 52 -9.65 -9.03 -8.68
C ALA A 52 -9.01 -10.44 -8.68
N PRO A 53 -8.78 -11.06 -9.85
CA PRO A 53 -8.04 -12.31 -9.95
C PRO A 53 -6.67 -12.25 -9.25
N SER A 54 -6.20 -13.38 -8.75
CA SER A 54 -4.85 -13.47 -8.21
C SER A 54 -3.83 -13.48 -9.33
N LEU A 55 -2.72 -12.75 -9.16
CA LEU A 55 -1.61 -12.77 -10.11
C LEU A 55 -0.63 -13.90 -9.82
N PHE A 56 -0.33 -14.12 -8.53
CA PHE A 56 0.74 -15.01 -8.05
C PHE A 56 0.34 -15.87 -6.84
N GLY A 57 -0.93 -15.85 -6.43
CA GLY A 57 -1.43 -16.58 -5.26
C GLY A 57 -1.23 -15.83 -3.93
N SER A 58 -1.81 -16.40 -2.86
CA SER A 58 -1.63 -15.96 -1.47
C SER A 58 -1.89 -14.48 -1.20
N ASP A 59 -2.91 -13.92 -1.86
CA ASP A 59 -3.31 -12.52 -1.66
C ASP A 59 -3.82 -12.27 -0.24
N LEU A 60 -3.26 -11.25 0.43
CA LEU A 60 -3.77 -10.77 1.71
C LEU A 60 -5.09 -10.03 1.51
N GLN A 61 -6.18 -10.52 2.08
CA GLN A 61 -7.49 -9.87 1.91
C GLN A 61 -7.60 -8.55 2.68
N THR A 62 -6.85 -8.44 3.77
CA THR A 62 -6.83 -7.28 4.65
C THR A 62 -5.38 -6.96 4.98
N VAL A 63 -5.01 -5.70 4.83
CA VAL A 63 -3.70 -5.18 5.25
C VAL A 63 -3.91 -3.92 6.07
N LEU A 64 -2.96 -3.58 6.92
CA LEU A 64 -2.98 -2.38 7.75
C LEU A 64 -1.96 -1.38 7.21
N LEU A 65 -2.42 -0.20 6.83
CA LEU A 65 -1.56 0.94 6.56
C LEU A 65 -1.32 1.69 7.87
N THR A 66 -0.06 1.87 8.25
CA THR A 66 0.34 2.71 9.39
C THR A 66 1.19 3.86 8.87
N GLY A 67 0.76 5.09 9.11
CA GLY A 67 1.47 6.33 8.77
C GLY A 67 2.05 7.02 10.00
N GLU A 68 3.31 7.42 9.92
CA GLU A 68 4.10 8.05 10.98
C GLU A 68 4.67 9.41 10.49
N TYR A 69 4.30 10.50 11.17
CA TYR A 69 4.88 11.83 10.96
C TYR A 69 6.15 11.99 11.79
N GLN A 70 7.25 11.36 11.34
CA GLN A 70 8.46 11.22 12.15
C GLN A 70 9.23 12.54 12.33
N SER A 71 9.23 13.42 11.33
CA SER A 71 9.81 14.77 11.41
C SER A 71 9.15 15.72 10.42
N GLN A 72 9.50 17.01 10.49
CA GLN A 72 9.04 18.02 9.51
C GLN A 72 9.31 17.65 8.05
N ASN A 73 10.33 16.82 7.79
CA ASN A 73 10.80 16.45 6.47
C ASN A 73 10.81 14.94 6.23
N ARG A 74 10.24 14.13 7.14
CA ARG A 74 10.26 12.67 7.02
C ARG A 74 8.92 12.08 7.42
N PHE A 75 8.20 11.64 6.41
CA PHE A 75 7.07 10.73 6.55
C PHE A 75 7.55 9.29 6.42
N ARG A 76 6.98 8.38 7.22
CA ARG A 76 7.13 6.94 7.02
C ARG A 76 5.75 6.32 6.97
N PHE A 77 5.56 5.35 6.10
CA PHE A 77 4.42 4.47 6.17
C PHE A 77 4.86 3.02 6.01
N LYS A 78 4.08 2.09 6.55
CA LYS A 78 4.21 0.66 6.28
C LYS A 78 2.84 0.04 6.02
N ILE A 79 2.82 -0.99 5.19
CA ILE A 79 1.66 -1.83 4.92
C ILE A 79 1.98 -3.23 5.43
N THR A 80 1.25 -3.69 6.43
CA THR A 80 1.51 -4.96 7.12
C THR A 80 0.30 -5.88 7.08
N ASP A 81 0.52 -7.17 7.32
CA ASP A 81 -0.57 -8.11 7.60
C ASP A 81 -0.95 -7.97 9.08
N PRO A 82 -2.20 -7.55 9.41
CA PRO A 82 -2.61 -7.41 10.80
C PRO A 82 -2.86 -8.74 11.51
N LYS A 83 -2.91 -9.87 10.78
CA LYS A 83 -3.21 -11.21 11.31
C LYS A 83 -1.98 -12.06 11.52
N ALA A 84 -0.87 -11.74 10.87
CA ALA A 84 0.36 -12.51 10.94
C ALA A 84 1.58 -11.60 10.82
N GLU A 85 2.55 -11.79 11.71
CA GLU A 85 3.83 -11.12 11.58
C GLU A 85 4.54 -11.60 10.31
N ARG A 86 5.00 -10.63 9.51
CA ARG A 86 5.82 -10.89 8.33
C ARG A 86 7.23 -10.39 8.62
N PHE A 87 8.19 -10.91 7.87
CA PHE A 87 9.58 -10.47 7.99
C PHE A 87 9.68 -8.94 7.84
N GLU A 88 10.19 -8.28 8.89
CA GLU A 88 10.68 -6.90 8.84
C GLU A 88 12.21 -6.95 8.88
N VAL A 89 12.88 -6.07 8.13
CA VAL A 89 14.35 -6.04 8.07
C VAL A 89 14.90 -5.66 9.44
N PRO A 90 15.76 -6.49 10.07
CA PRO A 90 16.40 -6.17 11.34
C PRO A 90 17.54 -5.17 11.12
N HIS A 91 17.19 -3.91 10.89
CA HIS A 91 18.15 -2.87 10.53
C HIS A 91 18.91 -2.37 11.78
N GLU A 92 20.25 -2.29 11.69
CA GLU A 92 21.11 -1.93 12.84
C GLU A 92 20.91 -0.48 13.33
N HIS A 93 20.68 0.46 12.41
CA HIS A 93 20.51 1.88 12.75
C HIS A 93 19.06 2.42 12.73
N VAL A 94 18.17 1.87 11.91
CA VAL A 94 16.79 2.34 11.80
C VAL A 94 15.98 1.74 12.94
N GLN A 95 15.62 2.57 13.91
CA GLN A 95 14.86 2.17 15.09
C GLN A 95 13.35 2.36 14.90
N PRO A 96 12.50 1.59 15.59
CA PRO A 96 11.07 1.85 15.68
C PRO A 96 10.79 3.27 16.20
N PHE A 97 9.84 3.96 15.60
CA PHE A 97 9.47 5.30 16.03
C PHE A 97 8.49 5.23 17.21
N THR A 98 8.89 5.80 18.35
CA THR A 98 8.08 5.88 19.58
C THR A 98 7.67 7.32 19.92
N GLY A 99 7.96 8.27 19.04
CA GLY A 99 7.66 9.69 19.21
C GLY A 99 6.21 10.04 18.87
N SER A 100 5.85 11.30 19.15
CA SER A 100 4.59 11.88 18.68
C SER A 100 4.74 12.48 17.30
N ALA A 101 3.63 12.64 16.57
CA ALA A 101 3.61 13.27 15.26
C ALA A 101 4.30 14.65 15.30
N ALA A 102 5.22 14.88 14.35
CA ALA A 102 5.91 16.15 14.24
C ALA A 102 4.96 17.30 13.84
N SER A 103 5.24 18.50 14.35
CA SER A 103 4.55 19.73 13.98
C SER A 103 5.31 20.51 12.90
N GLY A 104 4.62 21.39 12.16
CA GLY A 104 5.24 22.20 11.11
C GLY A 104 5.74 21.39 9.92
N LEU A 105 4.91 20.45 9.44
CA LEU A 105 5.26 19.55 8.34
C LEU A 105 5.45 20.30 7.02
N ASN A 106 6.48 19.94 6.27
CA ASN A 106 6.73 20.44 4.91
C ASN A 106 6.05 19.60 3.81
N TYR A 107 5.13 18.72 4.22
CA TYR A 107 4.40 17.81 3.35
C TYR A 107 2.98 17.60 3.87
N ARG A 108 2.09 17.15 2.98
CA ARG A 108 0.72 16.73 3.30
C ARG A 108 0.50 15.33 2.76
N VAL A 109 -0.16 14.49 3.55
CA VAL A 109 -0.54 13.12 3.15
C VAL A 109 -2.04 13.09 2.93
N GLU A 110 -2.46 12.54 1.79
CA GLU A 110 -3.86 12.30 1.44
C GLU A 110 -4.05 10.80 1.21
N LEU A 111 -5.17 10.27 1.70
CA LEU A 111 -5.55 8.85 1.60
C LEU A 111 -6.64 8.64 0.56
#